data_AF-A0A1Y4D8B0-F1
#
_entry.id   AF-A0A1Y4D8B0-F1
#
_cell.length_a   1.000
_cell.length_b   1.000
_cell.length_c   1.000
_cell.angle_alpha   90.00
_cell.angle_beta   90.00
_cell.angle_gamma   90.00
#
_symmetry.space_group_name_H-M   'P 1'
#
loop_
_entity.id
_entity.type
_entity.pdbx_description
1 polymer ?
#
loop_
_entity_poly.entity_id
_entity_poly.type
_entity_poly.pdbx_seq_one_letter_code
_entity_poly.pdbx_strand_id
1 'polypeptide(L)'
;MGYYSDVALVLSAHATAKLFKYTKSKPQNNINTNLINHPEKHLKDSSGAEFFYWESVKWYEDFPEVQWIEKFINSLKQDEYLFIRVGEFIDDVEELGTFYSNPFDVRFSRQIIFRESHA
;
A
#
# COMPACT_ATOMS: atom_id res chain seq x y z
N MET A 1 13.90 18.39 -9.11
CA MET A 1 12.97 17.42 -9.73
C MET A 1 13.20 16.09 -9.03
N GLY A 2 12.16 15.30 -8.79
CA GLY A 2 12.26 14.01 -8.09
C GLY A 2 11.28 13.02 -8.71
N TYR A 3 11.60 11.73 -8.59
CA TYR A 3 10.78 10.61 -9.02
C TYR A 3 9.51 10.48 -8.18
N TYR A 4 8.41 10.09 -8.83
CA TYR A 4 7.16 9.78 -8.17
C TYR A 4 6.83 8.29 -8.32
N SER A 5 5.92 7.81 -7.48
CA SER A 5 5.42 6.44 -7.54
C SER A 5 3.93 6.41 -7.29
N ASP A 6 3.27 5.41 -7.88
CA ASP A 6 1.96 4.96 -7.45
C ASP A 6 2.15 3.85 -6.42
N VAL A 7 1.46 3.96 -5.29
CA VAL A 7 1.63 3.05 -4.16
C VAL A 7 0.29 2.52 -3.70
N ALA A 8 0.21 1.20 -3.56
CA ALA A 8 -0.93 0.48 -3.02
C ALA A 8 -0.52 -0.30 -1.78
N LEU A 9 -1.34 -0.22 -0.72
CA LEU A 9 -1.19 -1.03 0.48
C LEU A 9 -2.54 -1.64 0.86
N VAL A 10 -2.61 -2.96 0.91
CA VAL A 10 -3.73 -3.71 1.45
C VAL A 10 -3.30 -4.30 2.79
N LEU A 11 -4.15 -4.13 3.81
CA LEU A 11 -3.94 -4.70 5.14
C LEU A 11 -5.08 -5.64 5.49
N SER A 12 -4.73 -6.79 6.06
CA SER A 12 -5.69 -7.66 6.76
C SER A 12 -6.35 -6.93 7.93
N ALA A 13 -7.52 -7.39 8.38
CA ALA A 13 -8.22 -6.79 9.53
C ALA A 13 -7.35 -6.67 10.79
N HIS A 14 -6.49 -7.65 11.04
CA HIS A 14 -5.56 -7.62 12.16
C HIS A 14 -4.46 -6.56 12.00
N ALA A 15 -3.85 -6.45 10.81
CA ALA A 15 -2.88 -5.39 10.52
C ALA A 15 -3.52 -4.00 10.56
N THR A 16 -4.73 -3.83 10.02
CA THR A 16 -5.51 -2.60 10.11
C THR A 16 -5.70 -2.16 11.57
N ALA A 17 -6.10 -3.09 12.45
CA ALA A 17 -6.24 -2.80 13.87
C ALA A 17 -4.92 -2.37 14.53
N LYS A 18 -3.79 -3.01 14.16
CA LYS A 18 -2.45 -2.60 14.62
C LYS A 18 -2.09 -1.20 14.12
N LEU A 19 -2.37 -0.88 12.84
CA LEU A 19 -2.08 0.42 12.24
C LEU A 19 -2.80 1.52 13.03
N PHE A 20 -4.11 1.41 13.25
CA PHE A 20 -4.85 2.44 13.98
C PHE A 20 -4.47 2.54 15.46
N LYS A 21 -4.00 1.45 16.08
CA LYS A 21 -3.40 1.53 17.41
C LYS A 21 -2.06 2.27 17.37
N TYR A 22 -1.27 2.05 16.33
CA TYR A 22 0.04 2.68 16.12
C TYR A 22 -0.11 4.19 15.85
N THR A 23 -1.13 4.61 15.08
CA THR A 23 -1.43 6.02 14.78
C THR A 23 -1.99 6.78 16.00
N LYS A 24 -2.90 6.17 16.79
CA LYS A 24 -3.50 6.81 17.98
C LYS A 24 -2.48 7.31 19.03
N SER A 25 -1.28 6.74 19.02
CA SER A 25 -0.18 7.18 19.89
C SER A 25 0.45 8.51 19.48
N LYS A 26 0.03 9.10 18.34
CA LYS A 26 0.63 10.29 17.73
C LYS A 26 -0.37 11.46 17.68
N PRO A 27 0.12 12.72 17.74
CA PRO A 27 -0.72 13.90 17.52
C PRO A 27 -1.35 13.88 16.12
N GLN A 28 -2.51 14.50 15.96
CA GLN A 28 -3.27 14.53 14.69
C GLN A 28 -2.46 15.11 13.50
N ASN A 29 -1.56 16.05 13.76
CA ASN A 29 -0.72 16.70 12.73
C ASN A 29 0.71 16.14 12.69
N ASN A 30 0.89 14.86 13.05
CA ASN A 30 2.21 14.23 12.99
C ASN A 30 2.58 13.90 11.54
N ILE A 31 3.73 14.38 11.10
CA ILE A 31 4.27 14.11 9.75
C ILE A 31 4.31 12.62 9.44
N ASN A 32 4.64 11.77 10.41
CA ASN A 32 4.75 10.33 10.23
C ASN A 32 3.44 9.66 9.79
N THR A 33 2.29 10.23 10.15
CA THR A 33 0.97 9.67 9.83
C THR A 33 0.34 10.32 8.60
N ASN A 34 1.04 11.23 7.92
CA ASN A 34 0.51 12.02 6.82
C ASN A 34 -0.04 11.14 5.68
N LEU A 35 0.71 10.12 5.27
CA LEU A 35 0.28 9.16 4.24
C LEU A 35 -1.01 8.42 4.63
N ILE A 36 -1.13 7.99 5.88
CA ILE A 36 -2.32 7.26 6.35
C ILE A 36 -3.54 8.18 6.48
N ASN A 37 -3.33 9.45 6.86
CA ASN A 37 -4.42 10.40 7.05
C ASN A 37 -4.94 10.98 5.73
N HIS A 38 -4.10 11.00 4.70
CA HIS A 38 -4.40 11.63 3.41
C HIS A 38 -4.03 10.72 2.21
N PRO A 39 -4.60 9.50 2.12
CA PRO A 39 -4.50 8.70 0.90
C PRO A 39 -5.40 9.27 -0.19
N GLU A 40 -5.04 9.04 -1.45
CA GLU A 40 -5.88 9.37 -2.61
C GLU A 40 -7.14 8.50 -2.61
N LYS A 41 -7.01 7.21 -2.27
CA LYS A 41 -8.15 6.31 -2.04
C LYS A 41 -7.96 5.49 -0.78
N HIS A 42 -9.04 5.37 -0.01
CA HIS A 42 -9.14 4.49 1.15
C HIS A 42 -10.44 3.69 1.07
N LEU A 43 -10.33 2.36 0.99
CA LEU A 43 -11.47 1.46 0.93
C LEU A 43 -11.44 0.48 2.10
N LYS A 44 -12.63 0.04 2.51
CA LYS A 44 -12.81 -0.94 3.57
C LYS A 44 -13.69 -2.08 3.09
N ASP A 45 -13.23 -3.29 3.33
CA ASP A 45 -13.99 -4.52 3.09
C ASP A 45 -14.76 -4.95 4.35
N SER A 46 -15.82 -5.72 4.14
CA SER A 46 -16.65 -6.34 5.17
C SER A 46 -15.87 -7.23 6.15
N SER A 47 -14.77 -7.84 5.72
CA SER A 47 -13.87 -8.62 6.60
C SER A 47 -13.08 -7.75 7.58
N GLY A 48 -13.06 -6.43 7.38
CA GLY A 48 -12.22 -5.49 8.11
C GLY A 48 -10.86 -5.22 7.46
N ALA A 49 -10.57 -5.84 6.31
CA ALA A 49 -9.41 -5.47 5.50
C ALA A 49 -9.57 -4.04 4.96
N GLU A 50 -8.46 -3.32 4.83
CA GLU A 50 -8.45 -1.95 4.33
C GLU A 50 -7.40 -1.77 3.24
N PHE A 51 -7.72 -0.94 2.25
CA PHE A 51 -6.87 -0.62 1.10
C PHE A 51 -6.59 0.87 1.08
N PHE A 52 -5.31 1.21 0.93
CA PHE A 52 -4.80 2.57 0.80
C PHE A 52 -4.10 2.71 -0.54
N TYR A 53 -4.33 3.84 -1.22
CA TYR A 53 -3.70 4.18 -2.48
C TYR A 53 -3.17 5.61 -2.45
N TRP A 54 -1.98 5.79 -3.01
CA TRP A 54 -1.37 7.09 -3.24
C TRP A 54 -0.94 7.15 -4.70
N GLU A 55 -1.41 8.18 -5.41
CA GLU A 55 -1.05 8.42 -6.81
C GLU A 55 0.03 9.49 -6.88
N SER A 56 1.04 9.28 -7.73
CA SER A 56 2.11 10.25 -7.99
C SER A 56 2.72 10.83 -6.69
N VAL A 57 3.10 9.97 -5.74
CA VAL A 57 3.68 10.35 -4.45
C VAL A 57 5.20 10.18 -4.45
N LYS A 58 5.91 11.06 -3.73
CA LYS A 58 7.33 10.89 -3.45
C LYS A 58 7.51 9.82 -2.39
N TRP A 59 8.12 8.71 -2.77
CA TRP A 59 8.37 7.58 -1.88
C TRP A 59 9.88 7.43 -1.63
N TYR A 60 10.43 8.29 -0.76
CA TYR A 60 11.85 8.27 -0.43
C TYR A 60 12.06 7.83 1.02
N GLU A 61 13.05 6.96 1.23
CA GLU A 61 13.41 6.43 2.55
C GLU A 61 13.82 7.49 3.57
N ASP A 62 14.14 8.73 3.15
CA ASP A 62 14.47 9.84 4.04
C ASP A 62 13.25 10.64 4.50
N PHE A 63 12.07 10.37 3.94
CA PHE A 63 10.83 11.03 4.34
C PHE A 63 10.26 10.37 5.60
N PRO A 64 10.01 11.13 6.70
CA PRO A 64 9.56 10.55 7.96
C PRO A 64 8.29 9.69 7.86
N GLU A 65 7.33 10.09 7.02
CA GLU A 65 6.11 9.33 6.73
C GLU A 65 6.38 7.99 6.04
N VAL A 66 7.35 7.94 5.12
CA VAL A 66 7.75 6.72 4.39
C VAL A 66 8.47 5.79 5.35
N GLN A 67 9.46 6.29 6.11
CA GLN A 67 10.14 5.50 7.13
C GLN A 67 9.16 4.90 8.15
N TRP A 68 8.15 5.68 8.54
CA TRP A 68 7.18 5.26 9.53
C TRP A 68 6.26 4.15 9.00
N ILE A 69 5.73 4.29 7.78
CA ILE A 69 4.85 3.28 7.20
C ILE A 69 5.62 2.01 6.83
N GLU A 70 6.83 2.14 6.28
CA GLU A 70 7.69 0.98 5.96
C GLU A 70 8.11 0.24 7.23
N LYS A 71 8.47 0.96 8.30
CA LYS A 71 8.75 0.33 9.60
C LYS A 71 7.53 -0.40 10.15
N PHE A 72 6.33 0.14 9.95
CA PHE A 72 5.10 -0.55 10.32
C PHE A 72 4.92 -1.83 9.48
N ILE A 73 5.02 -1.74 8.16
CA ILE A 73 4.90 -2.88 7.22
C ILE A 73 5.93 -3.97 7.56
N ASN A 74 7.19 -3.60 7.77
CA ASN A 74 8.28 -4.51 8.12
C ASN A 74 8.10 -5.20 9.49
N SER A 75 7.18 -4.71 10.33
CA SER A 75 6.82 -5.36 11.59
C SER A 75 5.69 -6.40 11.47
N LEU A 76 5.02 -6.44 10.32
CA LEU A 76 3.91 -7.36 10.05
C LEU A 76 4.42 -8.71 9.55
N LYS A 77 3.57 -9.74 9.68
CA LYS A 77 3.82 -10.99 8.97
C LYS A 77 3.50 -10.82 7.49
N GLN A 78 4.19 -11.58 6.64
CA GLN A 78 4.02 -11.50 5.17
C GLN A 78 2.56 -11.72 4.74
N ASP A 79 1.82 -12.59 5.42
CA ASP A 79 0.42 -12.90 5.12
C ASP A 79 -0.59 -11.84 5.64
N GLU A 80 -0.13 -10.77 6.30
CA GLU A 80 -1.00 -9.73 6.84
C GLU A 80 -1.13 -8.50 5.94
N TYR A 81 -0.33 -8.39 4.88
CA TYR A 81 -0.33 -7.25 3.96
C TYR A 81 -0.01 -7.64 2.50
N LEU A 82 -0.37 -6.73 1.59
CA LEU A 82 0.10 -6.69 0.21
C LEU A 82 0.50 -5.24 -0.07
N PHE A 83 1.75 -5.02 -0.47
CA PHE A 83 2.29 -3.71 -0.82
C PHE A 83 2.79 -3.76 -2.26
N ILE A 84 2.41 -2.76 -3.05
CA ILE A 84 2.86 -2.59 -4.43
C ILE A 84 3.27 -1.14 -4.61
N ARG A 85 4.51 -0.90 -5.06
CA ARG A 85 4.99 0.41 -5.49
C ARG A 85 5.42 0.32 -6.95
N VAL A 86 4.92 1.23 -7.77
CA VAL A 86 5.25 1.36 -9.19
C VAL A 86 5.85 2.75 -9.39
N GLY A 87 7.15 2.81 -9.63
CA GLY A 87 7.84 4.03 -10.01
C GLY A 87 7.78 4.31 -11.51
N GLU A 88 8.53 5.31 -11.94
CA GLU A 88 8.45 5.86 -13.30
C GLU A 88 9.12 4.95 -14.36
N PHE A 89 10.03 4.07 -13.93
CA PHE A 89 10.78 3.20 -14.84
C PHE A 89 10.15 1.82 -14.98
N ILE A 90 10.49 1.18 -16.11
CA ILE A 90 9.98 -0.15 -16.47
C ILE A 90 10.28 -1.20 -15.39
N ASP A 91 11.43 -1.09 -14.74
CA ASP A 91 11.98 -2.01 -13.77
C ASP A 91 11.83 -1.51 -12.32
N ASP A 92 11.25 -0.32 -12.11
CA ASP A 92 10.99 0.25 -10.79
C ASP A 92 9.63 -0.21 -10.27
N VAL A 93 9.50 -1.51 -10.04
CA VAL A 93 8.31 -2.11 -9.43
C VAL A 93 8.74 -2.93 -8.23
N GLU A 94 8.06 -2.71 -7.12
CA GLU A 94 8.30 -3.41 -5.86
C GLU A 94 6.98 -4.02 -5.37
N GLU A 95 7.00 -5.33 -5.09
CA GLU A 95 5.87 -6.07 -4.55
C GLU A 95 6.33 -6.80 -3.29
N LEU A 96 5.66 -6.55 -2.16
CA LEU A 96 5.96 -7.15 -0.86
C LEU A 96 4.69 -7.68 -0.20
N GLY A 97 4.84 -8.70 0.65
CA GLY A 97 3.71 -9.34 1.32
C GLY A 97 3.00 -10.38 0.46
N THR A 98 2.22 -11.23 1.12
CA THR A 98 1.55 -12.41 0.53
C THR A 98 0.11 -12.52 1.00
N PHE A 99 -0.57 -11.41 1.29
CA PHE A 99 -1.99 -11.40 1.68
C PHE A 99 -2.91 -11.82 0.52
N TYR A 100 -2.95 -13.13 0.23
CA TYR A 100 -3.65 -13.73 -0.91
C TYR A 100 -5.16 -13.56 -0.90
N SER A 101 -5.76 -13.28 0.27
CA SER A 101 -7.20 -13.01 0.33
C SER A 101 -7.57 -11.77 -0.48
N ASN A 102 -6.68 -10.77 -0.53
CA ASN A 102 -6.74 -9.56 -1.36
C ASN A 102 -8.16 -9.23 -1.88
N PRO A 103 -9.10 -8.82 -1.00
CA PRO A 103 -10.51 -8.67 -1.38
C PRO A 103 -10.75 -7.54 -2.39
N PHE A 104 -9.73 -6.73 -2.65
CA PHE A 104 -9.76 -5.61 -3.59
C PHE A 104 -9.18 -5.95 -4.97
N ASP A 105 -8.72 -7.19 -5.19
CA ASP A 105 -8.07 -7.66 -6.43
C ASP A 105 -6.91 -6.74 -6.88
N VAL A 106 -6.17 -6.17 -5.92
CA VAL A 106 -5.04 -5.27 -6.18
C VAL A 106 -3.88 -6.08 -6.75
N ARG A 107 -3.41 -5.71 -7.94
CA ARG A 107 -2.28 -6.36 -8.60
C ARG A 107 -1.56 -5.38 -9.51
N PHE A 108 -0.24 -5.50 -9.57
CA PHE A 108 0.51 -4.92 -10.68
C PHE A 108 0.27 -5.75 -11.94
N SER A 109 0.17 -5.09 -13.09
CA SER A 109 -0.01 -5.79 -14.34
C SER A 109 0.62 -5.03 -15.50
N ARG A 110 1.73 -5.57 -16.01
CA ARG A 110 2.30 -5.18 -17.31
C ARG A 110 2.00 -6.28 -18.31
N GLN A 111 0.92 -6.13 -19.08
CA GLN A 111 0.53 -7.21 -20.00
C GLN A 111 -0.14 -6.76 -21.29
N ILE A 112 0.02 -7.62 -22.30
CA ILE A 112 -0.85 -7.73 -23.47
C ILE A 112 -1.68 -9.00 -23.29
N ILE A 113 -3.00 -8.83 -23.26
CA ILE A 113 -3.98 -9.92 -23.08
C ILE A 113 -4.69 -10.13 -24.41
N PHE A 114 -4.78 -11.39 -24.89
CA PHE A 114 -5.73 -11.75 -25.94
C PHE A 114 -6.40 -13.09 -25.64
N ARG A 115 -7.64 -13.24 -26.12
CA ARG A 115 -8.43 -14.47 -26.05
C ARG A 115 -8.89 -14.82 -27.45
N GLU A 116 -8.65 -16.04 -27.90
CA GLU A 116 -9.29 -16.58 -29.10
C GLU A 116 -10.63 -17.22 -28.72
N SER A 117 -11.71 -16.78 -29.35
CA SER A 117 -13.01 -17.43 -29.27
C SER A 117 -12.98 -18.69 -30.12
N HIS A 118 -13.01 -19.88 -29.49
CA HIS A 118 -13.35 -21.11 -30.20
C HIS A 118 -14.85 -21.11 -30.50
N ALA A 119 -15.20 -21.17 -31.79
CA ALA A 119 -16.54 -21.47 -32.28
C ALA A 119 -16.79 -22.97 -32.25
#